data_AF-A0A0B7AHY5-F1
#
_entry.id   AF-A0A0B7AHY5-F1
#
_cell.length_a   1.000
_cell.length_b   1.000
_cell.length_c   1.000
_cell.angle_alpha   90.00
_cell.angle_beta   90.00
_cell.angle_gamma   90.00
#
_symmetry.space_group_name_H-M   'P 1'
#
loop_
_entity.id
_entity.type
_entity.pdbx_description
1 polymer ?
#
loop_
_entity_poly.entity_id
_entity_poly.type
_entity_poly.pdbx_seq_one_letter_code
_entity_poly.pdbx_strand_id
1 'polypeptide(L)' 'MRQALRWNPQGNRGKEIPKNTWKQKLETKCKKMGREWKDLPKMALDWKALIEDLCLPRGEEEGNWATTWTDMLRHQRLTT' A
#
# COMPACT_ATOMS: atom_id res chain seq x y z
N MET A 1 22.90 20.48 34.40
CA MET A 1 21.44 20.65 34.20
C MET A 1 21.22 21.31 32.84
N ARG A 2 20.45 20.70 31.93
CA ARG A 2 20.16 21.30 30.61
C ARG A 2 18.88 22.13 30.74
N GLN A 3 18.99 23.45 30.72
CA GLN A 3 17.83 24.33 30.58
C GLN A 3 17.42 24.30 29.11
N ALA A 4 16.28 23.66 28.82
CA ALA A 4 15.65 23.80 27.52
C ALA A 4 15.15 25.25 27.37
N LEU A 5 15.49 25.88 26.26
CA LEU A 5 14.96 27.20 25.89
C LEU A 5 13.42 27.13 25.92
N ARG A 6 12.80 27.90 26.81
CA ARG A 6 11.34 28.05 26.87
C ARG A 6 10.89 28.67 25.56
N TRP A 7 10.25 27.88 24.69
CA TRP A 7 9.65 28.38 23.47
C TRP A 7 8.65 29.50 23.83
N ASN A 8 8.90 30.71 23.32
CA ASN A 8 8.08 31.88 23.54
C ASN A 8 7.20 32.11 22.31
N PRO A 9 5.89 31.80 22.36
CA PRO A 9 4.97 31.97 21.23
C PRO A 9 4.55 33.43 21.11
N GLN A 10 5.50 34.35 20.96
CA GLN A 10 5.20 35.77 20.82
C GLN A 10 4.95 36.09 19.34
N GLY A 11 3.71 35.91 18.93
CA GLY A 11 3.24 36.23 17.59
C GLY A 11 1.83 35.71 17.38
N ASN A 12 0.92 36.58 16.94
CA ASN A 12 -0.39 36.17 16.48
C ASN A 12 -0.18 35.39 15.17
N ARG A 13 0.02 34.08 15.28
CA ARG A 13 0.06 33.21 14.10
C ARG A 13 -1.31 33.33 13.46
N GLY A 14 -1.38 34.06 12.35
CA GLY A 14 -2.54 33.98 11.47
C GLY A 14 -2.79 32.49 11.27
N LYS A 15 -3.98 32.02 11.62
CA LYS A 15 -4.42 30.68 11.23
C LYS A 15 -4.48 30.76 9.72
N GLU A 16 -3.36 30.49 9.05
CA GLU A 16 -3.38 30.19 7.64
C GLU A 16 -4.19 28.91 7.54
N ILE A 17 -5.48 29.08 7.28
CA ILE A 17 -6.39 27.99 6.97
C ILE A 17 -5.72 27.28 5.79
N PRO A 18 -5.32 26.01 5.94
CA PRO A 18 -4.66 25.30 4.85
C PRO A 18 -5.56 25.38 3.63
N LYS A 19 -5.11 26.07 2.57
CA LYS A 19 -5.91 26.38 1.38
C LYS A 19 -6.57 25.15 0.74
N ASN A 20 -5.99 23.97 0.99
CA ASN A 20 -6.61 22.69 0.71
C ASN A 20 -5.80 21.58 1.37
N THR A 21 -6.44 20.78 2.22
CA THR A 21 -5.83 19.52 2.66
C THR A 21 -6.00 18.46 1.57
N TRP A 22 -5.12 17.45 1.57
CA TRP A 22 -5.25 16.29 0.70
C TRP A 22 -6.65 15.68 0.79
N LYS A 23 -7.22 15.62 2.00
CA LYS A 23 -8.60 15.17 2.26
C LYS A 23 -9.62 15.96 1.43
N GLN A 24 -9.58 17.29 1.45
CA GLN A 24 -10.54 18.13 0.70
C GLN A 24 -10.41 17.96 -0.82
N LYS A 25 -9.19 17.83 -1.35
CA LYS A 25 -8.97 17.57 -2.79
C LYS A 25 -9.58 16.23 -3.20
N LEU A 26 -9.40 15.23 -2.36
CA LEU A 26 -9.82 13.86 -2.60
C LEU A 26 -11.35 13.74 -2.46
N GLU A 27 -11.96 14.37 -1.46
CA GLU A 27 -13.42 14.52 -1.34
C GLU A 27 -14.05 15.22 -2.55
N THR A 28 -13.43 16.32 -3.02
CA THR A 28 -13.90 17.05 -4.20
C THR A 28 -13.84 16.15 -5.44
N LYS A 29 -12.78 15.35 -5.59
CA LYS A 29 -12.65 14.39 -6.69
C LYS A 29 -13.71 13.29 -6.59
N CYS A 30 -13.99 12.75 -5.40
CA CYS A 30 -15.07 11.77 -5.21
C CYS A 30 -16.44 12.33 -5.57
N LYS A 31 -16.75 13.55 -5.11
CA LYS A 31 -18.00 14.24 -5.49
C LYS A 31 -18.12 14.42 -7.01
N LYS A 32 -17.03 14.78 -7.71
CA LYS A 32 -17.01 14.86 -9.18
C LYS A 32 -17.26 13.51 -9.86
N MET A 33 -16.89 12.41 -9.22
CA MET A 33 -17.15 11.05 -9.70
C MET A 33 -18.54 10.52 -9.29
N GLY A 34 -19.37 11.34 -8.62
CA GLY A 34 -20.69 10.94 -8.11
C GLY A 34 -20.63 9.92 -6.97
N ARG A 35 -19.50 9.82 -6.26
CA ARG A 35 -19.27 8.85 -5.20
C ARG A 35 -19.08 9.54 -3.85
N GLU A 36 -19.48 8.86 -2.78
CA GLU A 36 -19.29 9.35 -1.44
C GLU A 36 -17.90 9.01 -0.90
N TRP A 37 -17.46 9.73 0.14
CA TRP A 37 -16.19 9.44 0.80
C TRP A 37 -16.11 8.00 1.34
N LYS A 38 -17.25 7.44 1.77
CA LYS A 38 -17.34 6.06 2.27
C LYS A 38 -17.06 5.00 1.19
N ASP A 39 -17.11 5.35 -0.09
CA ASP A 39 -16.87 4.44 -1.20
C ASP A 39 -15.38 4.34 -1.56
N LEU A 40 -14.55 5.28 -1.09
CA LEU A 40 -13.10 5.30 -1.34
C LEU A 40 -12.36 4.04 -0.88
N PRO A 41 -12.59 3.50 0.33
CA PRO A 41 -11.94 2.26 0.76
C PRO A 41 -12.24 1.10 -0.19
N LYS A 42 -13.47 1.01 -0.70
CA LYS A 42 -13.87 0.00 -1.67
C LYS A 42 -13.11 0.16 -2.99
N MET A 43 -13.04 1.37 -3.52
CA MET A 43 -12.27 1.64 -4.75
C MET A 43 -10.78 1.34 -4.58
N ALA A 44 -10.21 1.57 -3.40
CA ALA A 44 -8.82 1.24 -3.10
C ALA A 44 -8.57 -0.28 -3.07
N LEU A 45 -9.53 -1.04 -2.54
CA LEU A 45 -9.47 -2.51 -2.57
C LEU A 45 -9.59 -3.05 -4.00
N ASP A 46 -10.50 -2.52 -4.81
CA ASP A 46 -10.66 -2.92 -6.22
C ASP A 46 -9.38 -2.65 -7.01
N TRP A 47 -8.74 -1.49 -6.80
CA TRP A 47 -7.44 -1.16 -7.40
C TRP A 47 -6.34 -2.11 -6.95
N LYS A 48 -6.31 -2.47 -5.66
CA LYS A 48 -5.34 -3.43 -5.13
C LYS A 48 -5.50 -4.80 -5.79
N ALA A 49 -6.73 -5.29 -5.92
CA ALA A 49 -7.02 -6.54 -6.62
C ALA A 49 -6.59 -6.47 -8.10
N LEU A 50 -6.83 -5.34 -8.77
CA LEU A 50 -6.35 -5.13 -10.15
C LEU A 50 -4.83 -5.14 -10.25
N ILE A 51 -4.11 -4.48 -9.32
CA ILE A 51 -2.64 -4.57 -9.30
C ILE A 51 -2.21 -6.01 -9.07
N GLU A 52 -2.81 -6.72 -8.12
CA GLU A 52 -2.45 -8.11 -7.83
C GLU A 52 -2.67 -9.00 -9.06
N ASP A 53 -3.79 -8.88 -9.75
CA ASP A 53 -4.07 -9.60 -11.00
C ASP A 53 -3.08 -9.25 -12.13
N LEU A 54 -2.70 -7.97 -12.24
CA LEU A 54 -1.79 -7.49 -13.28
C LEU A 54 -0.30 -7.74 -12.97
N CYS A 55 0.08 -7.84 -11.69
CA CYS A 55 1.47 -7.99 -11.25
C CYS A 55 1.83 -9.42 -10.83
N LEU A 56 0.85 -10.31 -10.61
CA LEU A 56 1.15 -11.73 -10.44
C LEU A 56 1.40 -12.36 -11.82
N PRO A 57 2.50 -13.11 -12.00
CA PRO A 57 2.63 -13.96 -13.18
C PRO A 57 1.45 -14.92 -13.19
N ARG A 58 0.65 -14.89 -14.26
CA ARG A 58 -0.43 -15.85 -14.53
C ARG A 58 0.19 -17.23 -14.40
N GLY A 59 -0.19 -17.98 -13.36
CA GLY A 59 0.49 -19.20 -12.95
C GLY A 59 0.51 -20.27 -14.03
N GLU A 60 1.66 -20.41 -14.68
CA GLU A 60 2.27 -21.68 -15.08
C GLU A 60 3.72 -21.52 -14.59
N GLU A 61 4.02 -21.83 -13.34
CA GLU A 61 4.46 -23.15 -12.91
C GLU A 61 4.17 -23.30 -11.41
N GLU A 62 3.07 -23.94 -11.04
CA GLU A 62 3.05 -24.72 -9.79
C GLU A 62 3.87 -25.99 -10.04
N GLY A 63 5.17 -25.82 -10.20
CA GLY A 63 6.13 -26.87 -9.93
C GLY A 63 5.99 -27.21 -8.45
N ASN A 64 5.17 -28.22 -8.15
CA ASN A 64 5.01 -28.78 -6.83
C ASN A 64 6.41 -29.03 -6.25
N TRP A 65 6.83 -28.17 -5.32
CA TRP A 65 8.16 -28.20 -4.71
C TRP A 65 8.42 -29.55 -4.02
N ALA A 66 7.37 -30.28 -3.66
CA ALA A 66 7.52 -31.64 -3.15
C ALA A 66 8.09 -32.59 -4.22
N THR A 67 7.67 -32.45 -5.49
CA THR A 67 8.16 -33.29 -6.60
C THR A 67 9.61 -33.00 -6.97
N THR A 68 10.00 -31.72 -7.05
CA THR A 68 11.38 -31.33 -7.39
C THR A 68 12.38 -31.76 -6.31
N TRP A 69 12.01 -31.68 -5.03
CA TRP A 69 12.82 -32.22 -3.93
C TRP A 69 12.93 -33.74 -3.97
N THR A 70 11.84 -34.47 -4.28
CA THR A 70 11.89 -35.94 -4.39
C THR A 70 12.70 -36.41 -5.61
N ASP A 71 12.69 -35.67 -6.72
CA ASP A 71 13.46 -36.02 -7.92
C ASP A 71 14.96 -35.73 -7.76
N MET A 72 15.33 -34.64 -7.06
CA MET A 72 16.72 -34.35 -6.70
C MET A 72 17.31 -35.45 -5.79
N LEU A 73 16.56 -35.90 -4.78
CA LEU A 73 16.98 -36.99 -3.89
C LEU A 73 17.08 -38.35 -4.60
N ARG A 74 16.28 -38.58 -5.64
CA ARG A 74 16.35 -39.80 -6.47
C ARG A 74 17.61 -39.80 -7.34
N HIS A 75 17.97 -38.67 -7.94
CA HIS A 75 19.20 -38.55 -8.74
C HIS A 75 20.47 -38.77 -7.90
N GLN A 76 20.48 -38.28 -6.66
CA GLN A 76 21.63 -38.43 -5.77
C GLN A 76 21.85 -39.88 -5.27
N ARG A 77 20.79 -40.70 -5.29
CA ARG A 77 20.85 -42.12 -4.89
C ARG A 77 21.31 -43.06 -6.01
N LEU A 78 21.23 -42.64 -7.27
CA LEU A 78 21.62 -43.45 -8.43
C LEU A 78 23.11 -43.27 -8.82
N THR A 79 23.82 -42.38 -8.14
CA THR A 79 25.24 -42.06 -8.39
C THR A 79 26.19 -42.60 -7.31
N THR A 80 25.74 -43.55 -6.49
CA THR A 80 26.58 -44.31 -5.51
C THR A 80 26.47 -45.80 -5.81
#